data_AF-A0A519M695-F1
#
_entry.id   AF-A0A519M695-F1
#
_cell.length_a   1.000
_cell.length_b   1.000
_cell.length_c   1.000
_cell.angle_alpha   90.00
_cell.angle_beta   90.00
_cell.angle_gamma   90.00
#
_symmetry.space_group_name_H-M   'P 1'
#
loop_
_entity.id
_entity.type
_entity.pdbx_description
1 polymer ?
#
loop_
_entity_poly.entity_id
_entity_poly.type
_entity_poly.pdbx_seq_one_letter_code
_entity_poly.pdbx_strand_id
1 'polypeptide(L)' 'ERRSVLRQEADARGVFLGDDVMDYMLNRFSRDLGSLMLLLDQLDAFALRTQRAITIPLLKTMLESE' A
#
# COMPACT_ATOMS: atom_id res chain seq x y z
N GLU A 1 9.58 3.94 -13.05
CA GLU A 1 9.76 2.50 -12.85
C GLU A 1 9.05 1.99 -11.60
N ARG A 2 9.47 2.34 -10.37
CA ARG A 2 8.86 1.82 -9.11
C ARG A 2 7.34 1.97 -9.01
N ARG A 3 6.81 3.14 -9.39
CA ARG A 3 5.35 3.40 -9.44
C ARG A 3 4.61 2.40 -10.34
N SER A 4 5.21 2.08 -11.49
CA SER A 4 4.62 1.13 -12.45
C SER A 4 4.58 -0.27 -11.89
N VAL A 5 5.65 -0.70 -11.21
CA VAL A 5 5.71 -2.03 -10.59
C VAL A 5 4.70 -2.14 -9.46
N LEU A 6 4.65 -1.15 -8.55
CA LEU A 6 3.66 -1.11 -7.47
C LEU A 6 2.22 -1.13 -8.00
N ARG A 7 1.94 -0.42 -9.10
CA ARG A 7 0.62 -0.40 -9.72
C ARG A 7 0.25 -1.77 -10.30
N GLN A 8 1.18 -2.38 -11.05
CA GLN A 8 0.99 -3.72 -11.61
C GLN A 8 0.71 -4.75 -10.51
N GLU A 9 1.41 -4.66 -9.38
CA GLU A 9 1.21 -5.56 -8.25
C GLU A 9 -0.12 -5.33 -7.53
N ALA A 10 -0.54 -4.07 -7.36
CA ALA A 10 -1.86 -3.76 -6.83
C ALA A 10 -2.97 -4.30 -7.75
N ASP A 11 -2.84 -4.10 -9.05
CA ASP A 11 -3.79 -4.60 -10.06
C ASP A 11 -3.85 -6.14 -10.05
N ALA A 12 -2.69 -6.82 -9.96
CA ALA A 12 -2.62 -8.28 -9.88
C ALA A 12 -3.34 -8.86 -8.65
N ARG A 13 -3.47 -8.07 -7.58
CA ARG A 13 -4.18 -8.43 -6.34
C ARG A 13 -5.64 -8.00 -6.33
N GLY A 14 -6.10 -7.29 -7.37
CA GLY A 14 -7.44 -6.68 -7.39
C GLY A 14 -7.58 -5.51 -6.40
N VAL A 15 -6.46 -4.93 -5.99
CA VAL A 15 -6.39 -3.86 -5.00
C VAL A 15 -6.37 -2.51 -5.71
N PHE A 16 -7.32 -1.65 -5.38
CA PHE A 16 -7.30 -0.28 -5.85
C PHE A 16 -6.39 0.60 -4.98
N LEU A 17 -5.26 1.02 -5.54
CA LEU A 17 -4.36 1.98 -4.91
C LEU A 17 -4.59 3.38 -5.50
N GLY A 18 -5.20 4.27 -4.71
CA GLY A 18 -5.34 5.68 -5.06
C GLY A 18 -3.99 6.35 -5.31
N ASP A 19 -3.97 7.36 -6.18
CA ASP A 19 -2.74 8.12 -6.49
C ASP A 19 -2.15 8.78 -5.23
N ASP A 20 -3.00 9.23 -4.32
CA ASP A 20 -2.63 9.82 -3.03
C ASP A 20 -1.94 8.80 -2.11
N VAL A 21 -2.46 7.57 -2.02
CA VAL A 21 -1.84 6.47 -1.28
C VAL A 21 -0.49 6.10 -1.89
N MET A 22 -0.44 6.02 -3.22
CA MET A 22 0.77 5.71 -3.97
C MET A 22 1.87 6.76 -3.74
N ASP A 23 1.51 8.04 -3.81
CA ASP A 23 2.42 9.15 -3.53
C ASP A 23 2.89 9.12 -2.08
N TYR A 24 2.00 8.82 -1.12
CA TYR A 24 2.37 8.70 0.28
C TYR A 24 3.37 7.56 0.51
N MET A 25 3.11 6.38 -0.05
CA MET A 25 4.00 5.21 0.08
C MET A 25 5.37 5.50 -0.53
N LEU A 26 5.42 6.07 -1.73
CA LEU A 26 6.68 6.43 -2.38
C LEU A 26 7.43 7.53 -1.61
N ASN A 27 6.75 8.55 -1.10
CA ASN A 27 7.42 9.63 -0.37
C ASN A 27 7.97 9.16 0.99
N ARG A 28 7.28 8.24 1.68
CA ARG A 28 7.66 7.80 3.04
C ARG A 28 8.50 6.53 3.09
N PHE A 29 8.38 5.64 2.10
CA PHE A 29 8.99 4.30 2.09
C PHE A 29 9.81 3.99 0.82
N SER A 30 10.24 4.99 0.04
CA SER A 30 10.98 4.84 -1.25
C SER A 30 12.34 4.14 -1.21
N ARG A 31 12.82 3.68 -0.05
CA ARG A 31 14.20 3.21 0.11
C ARG A 31 14.51 1.99 -0.75
N ASP A 32 13.54 1.11 -0.99
CA ASP A 32 13.67 -0.03 -1.88
C ASP A 32 12.30 -0.60 -2.29
N LEU A 33 12.27 -1.32 -3.41
CA LEU A 33 11.05 -1.92 -3.95
C LEU A 33 10.53 -3.08 -3.08
N GLY A 34 11.41 -3.82 -2.41
CA GLY A 34 11.04 -4.94 -1.54
C GLY A 34 10.21 -4.49 -0.33
N SER A 35 10.64 -3.41 0.33
CA SER A 35 9.90 -2.78 1.43
C SER A 35 8.53 -2.26 0.98
N LEU A 36 8.45 -1.69 -0.23
CA LEU A 36 7.17 -1.24 -0.79
C LEU A 36 6.22 -2.41 -1.08
N MET A 37 6.76 -3.53 -1.54
CA MET A 37 5.98 -4.75 -1.77
C MET A 37 5.45 -5.35 -0.47
N LEU A 38 6.30 -5.47 0.54
CA LEU A 38 5.90 -5.94 1.87
C LEU A 38 4.83 -5.04 2.48
N LEU A 39 4.98 -3.72 2.33
CA LEU A 39 3.98 -2.76 2.81
C LEU A 39 2.64 -2.94 2.08
N LEU A 40 2.67 -3.20 0.77
CA LEU A 40 1.45 -3.47 0.00
C LEU A 40 0.78 -4.77 0.46
N ASP A 41 1.55 -5.84 0.74
CA ASP A 41 1.04 -7.10 1.29
C ASP A 41 0.34 -6.89 2.64
N GLN A 42 1.00 -6.17 3.55
CA GLN A 42 0.44 -5.87 4.87
C GLN A 42 -0.84 -5.04 4.77
N LEU A 43 -0.83 -4.02 3.90
CA LEU A 43 -1.96 -3.12 3.72
C LEU A 43 -3.18 -3.83 3.14
N ASP A 44 -2.98 -4.71 2.16
CA ASP A 44 -4.04 -5.52 1.59
C ASP A 44 -4.64 -6.46 2.64
N ALA A 45 -3.80 -7.20 3.37
CA ALA A 45 -4.25 -8.06 4.45
C ALA A 45 -5.00 -7.29 5.55
N PHE A 46 -4.53 -6.10 5.91
CA PHE A 46 -5.17 -5.24 6.91
C PHE A 46 -6.53 -4.72 6.43
N ALA A 47 -6.61 -4.27 5.17
CA ALA A 47 -7.84 -3.83 4.53
C ALA A 47 -8.89 -4.94 4.50
N LEU A 48 -8.48 -6.17 4.14
CA LEU A 48 -9.35 -7.33 4.12
C LEU A 48 -9.86 -7.70 5.51
N ARG A 49 -8.98 -7.75 6.52
CA ARG A 49 -9.36 -8.05 7.92
C ARG A 49 -10.30 -7.01 8.51
N THR A 50 -10.10 -5.74 8.18
CA THR A 50 -10.91 -4.64 8.71
C THR A 50 -12.13 -4.32 7.86
N GLN A 51 -12.27 -4.94 6.69
CA GLN A 51 -13.32 -4.67 5.69
C GLN A 51 -13.37 -3.17 5.30
N ARG A 52 -12.18 -2.55 5.15
CA ARG A 52 -12.05 -1.13 4.82
C ARG A 52 -11.33 -0.95 3.48
N ALA A 53 -11.72 0.08 2.75
CA ALA A 53 -11.02 0.47 1.54
C ALA A 53 -9.60 0.99 1.86
N ILE A 54 -8.65 0.69 0.98
CA ILE A 54 -7.29 1.19 1.09
C ILE A 54 -7.27 2.70 0.90
N THR A 55 -6.81 3.39 1.94
CA THR A 55 -6.75 4.86 2.02
C THR A 55 -5.58 5.27 2.92
N ILE A 56 -5.13 6.53 2.83
CA ILE A 56 -4.07 7.04 3.71
C ILE A 56 -4.42 6.88 5.21
N PRO A 57 -5.65 7.19 5.68
CA PRO A 57 -6.01 6.94 7.08
C PRO A 57 -5.91 5.47 7.47
N LEU A 58 -6.31 4.53 6.59
CA LEU A 58 -6.18 3.10 6.88
C LEU A 58 -4.72 2.68 7.01
N LEU A 59 -3.87 3.14 6.07
CA LEU A 59 -2.44 2.88 6.09
C LEU A 59 -1.80 3.40 7.40
N LYS A 60 -2.18 4.60 7.85
CA LYS A 60 -1.72 5.13 9.14
C LYS A 60 -2.19 4.27 10.31
N THR A 61 -3.46 3.88 10.35
CA THR A 61 -3.98 2.99 11.40
C THR A 61 -3.22 1.68 11.44
N MET A 62 -2.91 1.08 10.28
CA MET A 62 -2.11 -0.15 10.21
C MET A 62 -0.72 0.06 10.81
N LEU A 63 -0.02 1.13 10.42
CA LEU A 63 1.32 1.47 10.90
C LEU A 63 1.36 1.85 12.39
N GLU A 64 0.25 2.31 12.96
CA GLU A 64 0.11 2.63 14.39
C GLU A 64 -0.31 1.40 15.24
N SER A 65 -0.82 0.35 14.59
CA SER A 65 -1.28 -0.88 15.25
C SER A 65 -0.18 -1.96 15.37
N GLU A 66 1.02 -1.70 14.83
CA GLU A 66 2.25 -2.47 15.02
C GLU A 66 3.22 -1.71 15.92
#